data_AF-A0A6P4E020-F1
#
_entry.id   AF-A0A6P4E020-F1
#
_cell.length_a   1.000
_cell.length_b   1.000
_cell.length_c   1.000
_cell.angle_alpha   90.00
_cell.angle_beta   90.00
_cell.angle_gamma   90.00
#
_symmetry.space_group_name_H-M   'P 1'
#
loop_
_entity.id
_entity.type
_entity.pdbx_description
1 polymer ?
#
loop_
_entity_poly.entity_id
_entity_poly.type
_entity_poly.pdbx_seq_one_letter_code
_entity_poly.pdbx_strand_id
1 'polypeptide(L)'
;MADTDTPAAEGEEKPPPSKAKRITYLVLHVLLHIILIFYFIGATVVYILYDKDSDDCIPPENPAETTETVENSTLSETTTEVSAERFLAENEFKANILCNINWCHGYGFLIFMFVTFYILWLYYWVFKPYVGIKLYNNYLEPAIDSWIVFSRKWIVSGVMLAVVVSVVVAYLGYECRSDTNKVIGLMGPLCFILIGFAVSKHHKSVQWRIVTHGLLGQLLLGIICLRVGFGNAIFHCFGEKVVTFLSYAQYGARFVYGDRICDEFVFAFAILAVVFFFSVISSIMYYLGWMQFVLNSFGFLLQATVGTTVCESVNAAGNVFLSMSESPLLIRPYIIILTVSELHTICTSGYASVSGTVFGAYVYFGASPAYLISASVMAAPGALAFSKLFYPETEESMTRSDNIQIEKSPDSSIMDAAASGAAAALLIVLGIVANIIAFLAIVSFLNAIVEWTFELIGLQGITMLFLLSQIFVPFVFVMGVPWYDCQDIALIVAEKSLINEFIAYKHLGELMNEDKARSSAIATFAICGFANPGSLGILIAALSAMAPSRRLDITNVAIRAYFAGSFVSFTSASLAGILIQDYSTPRSDLNKFISLPTDMRHLDHIMLNM
;
A
#
# COMPACT_ATOMS: atom_id res chain seq x y z
N MET A 1 -20.41 26.20 47.44
CA MET A 1 -21.03 25.03 48.11
C MET A 1 -21.56 24.13 47.01
N ALA A 2 -20.95 23.04 46.62
CA ALA A 2 -19.80 22.33 47.16
C ALA A 2 -18.89 21.88 46.00
N ASP A 3 -17.58 22.04 46.20
CA ASP A 3 -16.52 21.41 45.42
C ASP A 3 -16.61 19.89 45.56
N THR A 4 -16.47 19.17 44.46
CA THR A 4 -16.05 17.78 44.47
C THR A 4 -14.86 17.65 43.53
N ASP A 5 -13.67 17.83 44.11
CA ASP A 5 -12.39 17.47 43.53
C ASP A 5 -12.44 16.01 43.07
N THR A 6 -12.26 15.80 41.78
CA THR A 6 -11.93 14.49 41.21
C THR A 6 -10.41 14.35 41.31
N PRO A 7 -9.86 13.36 42.03
CA PRO A 7 -8.42 13.24 42.14
C PRO A 7 -7.84 12.89 40.76
N ALA A 8 -6.83 13.65 40.35
CA ALA A 8 -6.00 13.33 39.21
C ALA A 8 -5.48 11.89 39.35
N ALA A 9 -5.68 11.08 38.32
CA ALA A 9 -5.09 9.75 38.23
C ALA A 9 -3.57 9.89 38.17
N GLU A 10 -2.90 9.74 39.32
CA GLU A 10 -1.47 9.51 39.40
C GLU A 10 -1.15 8.26 38.60
N GLY A 11 -0.26 8.39 37.60
CA GLY A 11 0.21 7.26 36.82
C GLY A 11 0.94 6.27 37.74
N GLU A 12 0.36 5.08 37.92
CA GLU A 12 1.05 3.96 38.57
C GLU A 12 2.32 3.63 37.78
N GLU A 13 3.47 4.08 38.28
CA GLU A 13 4.78 3.69 37.80
C GLU A 13 4.98 2.20 38.13
N LYS A 14 4.82 1.31 37.13
CA LYS A 14 5.08 -0.13 37.30
C LYS A 14 6.46 -0.32 37.97
N PRO A 15 6.57 -1.18 39.01
CA PRO A 15 7.85 -1.42 39.66
C PRO A 15 8.88 -1.89 38.62
N PRO A 16 10.16 -1.47 38.76
CA PRO A 16 11.20 -1.83 37.81
C PRO A 16 11.23 -3.35 37.62
N PRO A 17 11.43 -3.86 36.39
CA PRO A 17 11.40 -5.30 36.12
C PRO A 17 12.35 -6.01 37.08
N SER A 18 11.86 -7.07 37.73
CA SER A 18 12.66 -7.83 38.69
C SER A 18 14.00 -8.23 38.05
N LYS A 19 15.08 -8.26 38.83
CA LYS A 19 16.43 -8.63 38.32
C LYS A 19 16.40 -9.93 37.51
N ALA A 20 15.53 -10.87 37.90
CA ALA A 20 15.27 -12.10 37.17
C ALA A 20 14.75 -11.86 35.74
N LYS A 21 13.72 -11.04 35.53
CA LYS A 21 13.22 -10.70 34.18
C LYS A 21 14.30 -10.05 33.32
N ARG A 22 15.09 -9.14 33.88
CA ARG A 22 16.20 -8.47 33.14
C ARG A 22 17.27 -9.47 32.70
N ILE A 23 17.62 -10.43 33.56
CA ILE A 23 18.54 -11.52 33.23
C ILE A 23 17.93 -12.45 32.16
N THR A 24 16.65 -12.81 32.29
CA THR A 24 15.95 -13.63 31.28
C THR A 24 15.94 -12.97 29.91
N TYR A 25 15.64 -11.67 29.82
CA TYR A 25 15.71 -10.93 28.56
C TYR A 25 17.13 -10.90 27.99
N LEU A 26 18.15 -10.70 28.84
CA LEU A 26 19.54 -10.71 28.42
C LEU A 26 19.95 -12.08 27.85
N VAL A 27 19.59 -13.17 28.55
CA VAL A 27 19.89 -14.55 28.12
C VAL A 27 19.16 -14.87 26.82
N LEU A 28 17.87 -14.55 26.72
CA LEU A 28 17.08 -14.78 25.50
C LEU A 28 17.65 -14.00 24.31
N HIS A 29 18.05 -12.75 24.55
CA HIS A 29 18.64 -11.90 23.52
C HIS A 29 20.02 -12.43 23.08
N VAL A 30 20.88 -12.85 24.00
CA VAL A 30 22.17 -13.49 23.66
C VAL A 30 21.95 -14.78 22.87
N LEU A 31 20.98 -15.59 23.27
CA LEU A 31 20.65 -16.85 22.61
C LEU A 31 20.12 -16.61 21.18
N LEU A 32 19.32 -15.57 20.98
CA LEU A 32 18.87 -15.13 19.65
C LEU A 32 20.04 -14.75 18.74
N HIS A 33 21.00 -13.96 19.23
CA HIS A 33 22.20 -13.59 18.47
C HIS A 33 23.04 -14.81 18.10
N ILE A 34 23.22 -15.74 19.05
CA ILE A 34 23.94 -16.98 18.82
C ILE A 34 23.28 -17.78 17.69
N ILE A 35 21.96 -17.99 17.76
CA ILE A 35 21.21 -18.70 16.71
C ILE A 35 21.35 -18.00 15.35
N LEU A 36 21.16 -16.67 15.32
CA LEU A 36 21.22 -15.91 14.07
C LEU A 36 22.61 -15.98 13.41
N ILE A 37 23.68 -15.87 14.20
CA ILE A 37 25.06 -15.97 13.71
C ILE A 37 25.37 -17.38 13.22
N PHE A 38 25.01 -18.42 13.99
CA PHE A 38 25.23 -19.80 13.56
C PHE A 38 24.46 -20.13 12.28
N TYR A 39 23.21 -19.68 12.18
CA TYR A 39 22.41 -19.85 10.97
C TYR A 39 23.04 -19.12 9.78
N PHE A 40 23.46 -17.87 9.95
CA PHE A 40 24.12 -17.10 8.90
C PHE A 40 25.42 -17.78 8.43
N ILE A 41 26.27 -18.23 9.35
CA ILE A 41 27.51 -18.96 9.02
C ILE A 41 27.18 -20.26 8.28
N GLY A 42 26.20 -21.04 8.77
CA GLY A 42 25.76 -22.28 8.12
C GLY A 42 25.27 -22.04 6.68
N ALA A 43 24.41 -21.04 6.48
CA ALA A 43 23.92 -20.65 5.16
C ALA A 43 25.04 -20.13 4.25
N THR A 44 26.01 -19.38 4.80
CA THR A 44 27.19 -18.91 4.07
C THR A 44 28.04 -20.07 3.55
N VAL A 45 28.27 -21.07 4.41
CA VAL A 45 29.06 -22.26 4.06
C VAL A 45 28.36 -23.06 2.97
N VAL A 46 27.05 -23.28 3.09
CA VAL A 46 26.26 -23.98 2.07
C VAL A 46 26.30 -23.22 0.74
N TYR A 47 26.13 -21.88 0.77
CA TYR A 47 26.23 -21.04 -0.42
C TYR A 47 27.60 -21.16 -1.12
N ILE A 48 28.69 -21.05 -0.37
CA ILE A 48 30.05 -21.12 -0.93
C ILE A 48 30.36 -22.51 -1.49
N LEU A 49 29.90 -23.58 -0.83
CA LEU A 49 30.27 -24.96 -1.18
C LEU A 49 29.41 -25.58 -2.28
N TYR A 50 28.13 -25.19 -2.38
CA TYR A 50 27.16 -25.89 -3.23
C TYR A 50 26.42 -24.99 -4.23
N ASP A 51 26.30 -23.69 -3.96
CA ASP A 51 25.48 -22.78 -4.79
C ASP A 51 26.32 -22.02 -5.82
N LYS A 52 27.46 -21.47 -5.39
CA LYS A 52 28.23 -20.47 -6.16
C LYS A 52 28.53 -20.88 -7.62
N ASP A 53 28.72 -22.16 -7.87
CA ASP A 53 29.12 -22.71 -9.17
C ASP A 53 28.08 -23.70 -9.77
N SER A 54 26.82 -23.72 -9.28
CA SER A 54 25.76 -24.62 -9.77
C SER A 54 24.97 -24.01 -10.94
N ASP A 55 24.82 -24.76 -12.04
CA ASP A 55 24.07 -24.35 -13.25
C ASP A 55 22.60 -24.86 -13.27
N ASP A 56 22.20 -25.72 -12.33
CA ASP A 56 20.86 -26.33 -12.26
C ASP A 56 19.88 -25.47 -11.45
N CYS A 57 19.25 -24.48 -12.10
CA CYS A 57 18.28 -23.58 -11.45
C CYS A 57 16.82 -23.99 -11.73
N ILE A 58 16.01 -24.12 -10.67
CA ILE A 58 14.54 -24.17 -10.78
C ILE A 58 14.01 -22.74 -10.56
N PRO A 59 13.26 -22.13 -11.50
CA PRO A 59 12.61 -20.85 -11.28
C PRO A 59 11.57 -20.96 -10.15
N PRO A 60 11.30 -19.89 -9.38
CA PRO A 60 10.24 -19.91 -8.38
C PRO A 60 8.91 -20.28 -9.07
N GLU A 61 8.28 -21.37 -8.63
CA GLU A 61 6.97 -21.81 -9.11
C GLU A 61 5.96 -20.67 -8.95
N ASN A 62 5.32 -20.27 -10.04
CA ASN A 62 4.05 -19.56 -9.96
C ASN A 62 3.04 -20.51 -9.30
N PRO A 63 2.10 -20.02 -8.46
CA PRO A 63 1.08 -20.85 -7.81
C PRO A 63 0.12 -21.61 -8.75
N ALA A 64 0.34 -21.59 -10.07
CA ALA A 64 -0.56 -22.07 -11.10
C ALA A 64 -0.09 -23.32 -11.86
N GLU A 65 1.11 -23.85 -11.62
CA GLU A 65 1.62 -25.03 -12.34
C GLU A 65 1.89 -26.22 -11.41
N THR A 66 0.82 -26.79 -10.86
CA THR A 66 0.84 -28.20 -10.42
C THR A 66 -0.22 -28.97 -11.17
N THR A 67 -0.02 -29.18 -12.47
CA THR A 67 -0.64 -30.30 -13.15
C THR A 67 0.19 -30.75 -14.35
N GLU A 68 0.43 -32.06 -14.38
CA GLU A 68 0.77 -32.88 -15.54
C GLU A 68 2.23 -32.92 -16.01
N THR A 69 2.91 -34.02 -15.67
CA THR A 69 3.62 -34.86 -16.65
C THR A 69 4.02 -36.19 -16.02
N VAL A 70 3.10 -37.18 -16.02
CA VAL A 70 3.49 -38.60 -16.01
C VAL A 70 2.48 -39.39 -16.85
N GLU A 71 2.75 -39.53 -18.15
CA GLU A 71 2.24 -40.64 -18.95
C GLU A 71 3.43 -41.43 -19.51
N ASN A 72 3.70 -42.60 -18.91
CA ASN A 72 3.64 -43.89 -19.60
C ASN A 72 4.37 -44.98 -18.80
N SER A 73 3.63 -45.82 -18.08
CA SER A 73 3.93 -47.25 -18.04
C SER A 73 2.71 -48.06 -17.62
N THR A 74 2.39 -49.00 -18.48
CA THR A 74 1.32 -50.00 -18.45
C THR A 74 1.19 -50.83 -17.16
N LEU A 75 -0.08 -51.10 -16.82
CA LEU A 75 -0.66 -52.33 -16.28
C LEU A 75 -0.64 -52.61 -14.75
N SER A 76 -1.88 -52.83 -14.27
CA SER A 76 -2.34 -53.73 -13.20
C SER A 76 -2.66 -53.12 -11.83
N GLU A 77 -3.92 -53.39 -11.44
CA GLU A 77 -4.62 -53.05 -10.21
C GLU A 77 -3.99 -53.62 -8.93
N THR A 78 -4.49 -53.08 -7.82
CA THR A 78 -4.48 -53.61 -6.43
C THR A 78 -3.21 -53.38 -5.62
N THR A 79 -3.16 -52.28 -4.86
CA THR A 79 -3.20 -52.25 -3.38
C THR A 79 -2.82 -50.86 -2.87
N THR A 80 -3.85 -50.10 -2.55
CA THR A 80 -3.85 -48.92 -1.67
C THR A 80 -3.30 -49.31 -0.30
N GLU A 81 -2.02 -49.03 -0.06
CA GLU A 81 -1.41 -48.81 1.28
C GLU A 81 0.10 -48.56 1.18
N VAL A 82 0.75 -48.89 0.04
CA VAL A 82 2.21 -48.71 -0.15
C VAL A 82 2.60 -47.33 -0.74
N SER A 83 1.63 -46.52 -1.20
CA SER A 83 1.91 -45.21 -1.81
C SER A 83 2.16 -44.08 -0.79
N ALA A 84 1.69 -44.21 0.45
CA ALA A 84 1.85 -43.16 1.46
C ALA A 84 3.29 -43.08 2.02
N GLU A 85 3.97 -44.23 2.17
CA GLU A 85 5.36 -44.24 2.62
C GLU A 85 6.35 -43.82 1.52
N ARG A 86 6.05 -44.06 0.25
CA ARG A 86 6.89 -43.59 -0.87
C ARG A 86 6.74 -42.09 -1.13
N PHE A 87 5.55 -41.52 -0.93
CA PHE A 87 5.32 -40.08 -1.04
C PHE A 87 6.01 -39.27 0.08
N LEU A 88 6.32 -39.91 1.21
CA LEU A 88 7.06 -39.30 2.32
C LEU A 88 8.59 -39.46 2.22
N ALA A 89 9.08 -40.30 1.30
CA ALA A 89 10.51 -40.61 1.18
C ALA A 89 11.24 -39.86 0.04
N GLU A 90 10.53 -39.15 -0.84
CA GLU A 90 11.13 -38.51 -2.03
C GLU A 90 11.31 -36.98 -1.92
N ASN A 91 11.18 -36.43 -0.71
CA ASN A 91 11.53 -35.04 -0.41
C ASN A 91 12.73 -34.95 0.54
N GLU A 92 13.78 -35.71 0.24
CA GLU A 92 15.10 -35.50 0.81
C GLU A 92 15.67 -34.19 0.22
N PHE A 93 15.52 -33.10 0.96
CA PHE A 93 16.14 -31.78 0.76
C PHE A 93 16.20 -31.26 -0.69
N LYS A 94 15.08 -30.73 -1.22
CA LYS A 94 15.13 -29.86 -2.42
C LYS A 94 15.75 -28.50 -2.08
N ALA A 95 17.07 -28.44 -2.01
CA ALA A 95 17.81 -27.18 -1.97
C ALA A 95 17.96 -26.59 -3.37
N ASN A 96 16.89 -25.95 -3.86
CA ASN A 96 16.94 -25.11 -5.06
C ASN A 96 16.50 -23.66 -4.73
N ILE A 97 16.99 -23.13 -3.59
CA ILE A 97 16.94 -21.68 -3.22
C ILE A 97 18.27 -20.99 -3.59
N LEU A 98 19.17 -21.76 -4.16
CA LEU A 98 20.58 -21.48 -4.30
C LEU A 98 20.84 -21.41 -5.81
N CYS A 99 20.60 -20.23 -6.36
CA CYS A 99 21.22 -19.75 -7.59
C CYS A 99 21.77 -18.37 -7.28
N ASN A 100 22.95 -18.05 -7.85
CA ASN A 100 23.62 -16.74 -7.92
C ASN A 100 22.94 -15.59 -7.15
N ILE A 101 23.64 -14.95 -6.18
CA ILE A 101 23.13 -14.00 -5.18
C ILE A 101 21.77 -13.37 -5.54
N ASN A 102 20.69 -14.07 -5.22
CA ASN A 102 19.34 -13.55 -5.38
C ASN A 102 19.04 -12.64 -4.18
N TRP A 103 18.96 -11.33 -4.46
CA TRP A 103 18.70 -10.30 -3.45
C TRP A 103 17.26 -10.29 -2.92
N CYS A 104 16.36 -11.08 -3.50
CA CYS A 104 14.97 -11.16 -3.07
C CYS A 104 14.57 -12.49 -2.40
N HIS A 105 14.95 -13.65 -2.96
CA HIS A 105 14.47 -14.97 -2.46
C HIS A 105 15.56 -15.85 -1.85
N GLY A 106 16.83 -15.54 -2.11
CA GLY A 106 17.95 -16.42 -1.77
C GLY A 106 18.86 -15.88 -0.69
N TYR A 107 20.10 -16.38 -0.70
CA TYR A 107 21.16 -16.02 0.25
C TYR A 107 21.46 -14.50 0.28
N GLY A 108 21.27 -13.78 -0.84
CA GLY A 108 21.40 -12.32 -0.89
C GLY A 108 20.44 -11.59 0.03
N PHE A 109 19.18 -12.03 0.11
CA PHE A 109 18.20 -11.47 1.05
C PHE A 109 18.59 -11.76 2.51
N LEU A 110 19.13 -12.94 2.80
CA LEU A 110 19.62 -13.28 4.13
C LEU A 110 20.77 -12.38 4.56
N ILE A 111 21.74 -12.10 3.66
CA ILE A 111 22.80 -11.11 3.91
C ILE A 111 22.20 -9.75 4.22
N PHE A 112 21.26 -9.30 3.39
CA PHE A 112 20.63 -7.99 3.58
C PHE A 112 19.93 -7.89 4.95
N MET A 113 19.14 -8.90 5.34
CA MET A 113 18.47 -8.96 6.64
C MET A 113 19.48 -9.00 7.80
N PHE A 114 20.51 -9.84 7.70
CA PHE A 114 21.56 -9.96 8.72
C PHE A 114 22.30 -8.63 8.92
N VAL A 115 22.78 -8.03 7.82
CA VAL A 115 23.47 -6.74 7.85
C VAL A 115 22.57 -5.64 8.40
N THR A 116 21.33 -5.55 7.93
CA THR A 116 20.37 -4.54 8.40
C THR A 116 20.07 -4.72 9.89
N PHE A 117 19.85 -5.94 10.35
CA PHE A 117 19.62 -6.25 11.75
C PHE A 117 20.79 -5.83 12.63
N TYR A 118 22.03 -6.18 12.27
CA TYR A 118 23.20 -5.81 13.06
C TYR A 118 23.54 -4.31 12.98
N ILE A 119 23.30 -3.64 11.85
CA ILE A 119 23.41 -2.19 11.75
C ILE A 119 22.41 -1.52 12.68
N LEU A 120 21.14 -1.91 12.65
CA LEU A 120 20.11 -1.35 13.52
C LEU A 120 20.38 -1.67 14.99
N TRP A 121 20.85 -2.88 15.28
CA TRP A 121 21.21 -3.31 16.62
C TRP A 121 22.39 -2.49 17.18
N LEU A 122 23.48 -2.38 16.41
CA LEU A 122 24.65 -1.57 16.77
C LEU A 122 24.25 -0.10 16.91
N TYR A 123 23.42 0.40 16.00
CA TYR A 123 22.90 1.76 16.07
C TYR A 123 22.12 1.98 17.37
N TYR A 124 21.21 1.08 17.74
CA TYR A 124 20.34 1.29 18.90
C TYR A 124 21.04 1.06 20.24
N TRP A 125 21.91 0.05 20.34
CA TRP A 125 22.54 -0.35 21.61
C TRP A 125 23.89 0.28 21.85
N VAL A 126 24.65 0.63 20.80
CA VAL A 126 25.99 1.18 20.92
C VAL A 126 26.01 2.64 20.48
N PHE A 127 25.56 2.92 19.25
CA PHE A 127 25.66 4.28 18.71
C PHE A 127 24.75 5.24 19.49
N LYS A 128 23.44 5.03 19.51
CA LYS A 128 22.43 5.91 20.12
C LYS A 128 22.76 6.28 21.59
N PRO A 129 23.02 5.34 22.52
CA PRO A 129 23.27 5.69 23.92
C PRO A 129 24.64 6.31 24.20
N TYR A 130 25.71 5.89 23.52
CA TYR A 130 27.08 6.34 23.84
C TYR A 130 27.53 7.55 23.01
N VAL A 131 27.19 7.56 21.72
CA VAL A 131 27.66 8.57 20.75
C VAL A 131 26.50 9.41 20.24
N GLY A 132 25.36 8.81 19.95
CA GLY A 132 24.21 9.40 19.28
C GLY A 132 23.61 10.53 20.09
N ILE A 133 23.31 10.34 21.38
CA ILE A 133 22.80 11.43 22.23
C ILE A 133 23.82 12.57 22.35
N LYS A 134 25.12 12.25 22.47
CA LYS A 134 26.17 13.26 22.66
C LYS A 134 26.49 14.02 21.37
N LEU A 135 26.45 13.34 20.22
CA LEU A 135 26.68 13.90 18.89
C LEU A 135 25.44 14.65 18.39
N TYR A 136 24.24 14.12 18.64
CA TYR A 136 22.97 14.78 18.38
C TYR A 136 22.89 16.07 19.17
N ASN A 137 22.95 16.03 20.50
CA ASN A 137 22.78 17.24 21.32
C ASN A 137 23.92 18.27 21.14
N ASN A 138 25.18 17.85 20.94
CA ASN A 138 26.29 18.81 20.87
C ASN A 138 26.62 19.31 19.46
N TYR A 139 26.34 18.55 18.39
CA TYR A 139 26.79 18.89 17.04
C TYR A 139 25.67 18.86 16.01
N LEU A 140 24.89 17.79 15.93
CA LEU A 140 23.86 17.63 14.90
C LEU A 140 22.65 18.53 15.15
N GLU A 141 22.09 18.56 16.36
CA GLU A 141 20.95 19.39 16.74
C GLU A 141 21.26 20.89 16.55
N PRO A 142 22.37 21.47 17.07
CA PRO A 142 22.68 22.87 16.81
C PRO A 142 23.01 23.16 15.34
N ALA A 143 23.60 22.21 14.59
CA ALA A 143 23.84 22.38 13.17
C ALA A 143 22.55 22.27 12.33
N ILE A 144 21.66 21.36 12.69
CA ILE A 144 20.33 21.18 12.08
C ILE A 144 19.48 22.39 12.39
N ASP A 145 19.43 22.88 13.63
CA ASP A 145 18.69 24.09 13.99
C ASP A 145 19.26 25.31 13.29
N SER A 146 20.59 25.45 13.24
CA SER A 146 21.24 26.53 12.48
C SER A 146 20.90 26.44 10.99
N TRP A 147 20.93 25.23 10.42
CA TRP A 147 20.57 24.97 9.03
C TRP A 147 19.09 25.21 8.77
N ILE A 148 18.21 24.82 9.67
CA ILE A 148 16.77 24.99 9.59
C ILE A 148 16.43 26.48 9.66
N VAL A 149 17.03 27.23 10.58
CA VAL A 149 16.87 28.69 10.70
C VAL A 149 17.44 29.37 9.45
N PHE A 150 18.59 28.93 8.95
CA PHE A 150 19.20 29.44 7.72
C PHE A 150 18.36 29.15 6.46
N SER A 151 17.92 27.90 6.29
CA SER A 151 17.12 27.41 5.17
C SER A 151 15.72 28.03 5.18
N ARG A 152 15.12 28.27 6.36
CA ARG A 152 13.86 29.01 6.51
C ARG A 152 13.99 30.52 6.31
N LYS A 153 15.21 31.08 6.17
CA LYS A 153 15.33 32.48 5.72
C LYS A 153 14.68 32.58 4.34
N TRP A 154 13.76 33.53 4.20
CA TRP A 154 12.92 33.66 3.01
C TRP A 154 13.72 33.67 1.70
N ILE A 155 14.90 34.31 1.71
CA ILE A 155 15.83 34.35 0.57
C ILE A 155 16.38 32.95 0.23
N VAL A 156 16.87 32.21 1.23
CA VAL A 156 17.49 30.88 1.02
C VAL A 156 16.42 29.86 0.61
N SER A 157 15.27 29.86 1.29
CA SER A 157 14.13 29.03 0.92
C SER A 157 13.65 29.33 -0.50
N GLY A 158 13.60 30.60 -0.89
CA GLY A 158 13.21 31.02 -2.23
C GLY A 158 14.19 30.55 -3.30
N VAL A 159 15.49 30.69 -3.06
CA VAL A 159 16.55 30.23 -3.97
C VAL A 159 16.54 28.71 -4.10
N MET A 160 16.45 27.97 -2.98
CA MET A 160 16.38 26.51 -3.01
C MET A 160 15.16 26.00 -3.77
N LEU A 161 13.99 26.59 -3.54
CA LEU A 161 12.77 26.26 -4.28
C LEU A 161 12.94 26.57 -5.77
N ALA A 162 13.51 27.73 -6.12
CA ALA A 162 13.75 28.10 -7.50
C ALA A 162 14.69 27.10 -8.21
N VAL A 163 15.78 26.69 -7.56
CA VAL A 163 16.71 25.68 -8.11
C VAL A 163 15.99 24.35 -8.34
N VAL A 164 15.25 23.85 -7.35
CA VAL A 164 14.52 22.58 -7.46
C VAL A 164 13.48 22.65 -8.58
N VAL A 165 12.69 23.73 -8.64
CA VAL A 165 11.69 23.93 -9.70
C VAL A 165 12.38 24.04 -11.06
N SER A 166 13.49 24.77 -11.18
CA SER A 166 14.24 24.86 -12.44
C SER A 166 14.77 23.50 -12.90
N VAL A 167 15.29 22.67 -12.00
CA VAL A 167 15.75 21.30 -12.32
C VAL A 167 14.58 20.43 -12.78
N VAL A 168 13.45 20.48 -12.07
CA VAL A 168 12.24 19.72 -12.44
C VAL A 168 11.70 20.17 -13.80
N VAL A 169 11.59 21.47 -14.03
CA VAL A 169 11.12 22.03 -15.31
C VAL A 169 12.09 21.67 -16.44
N ALA A 170 13.40 21.73 -16.21
CA ALA A 170 14.39 21.31 -17.21
C ALA A 170 14.30 19.82 -17.52
N TYR A 171 14.13 18.96 -16.51
CA TYR A 171 13.96 17.53 -16.69
C TYR A 171 12.66 17.18 -17.44
N LEU A 172 11.53 17.74 -17.03
CA LEU A 172 10.25 17.53 -17.70
C LEU A 172 10.24 18.11 -19.11
N GLY A 173 10.87 19.26 -19.33
CA GLY A 173 11.05 19.86 -20.65
C GLY A 173 11.90 18.99 -21.58
N TYR A 174 12.95 18.34 -21.05
CA TYR A 174 13.75 17.38 -21.80
C TYR A 174 12.94 16.13 -22.17
N GLU A 175 12.14 15.59 -21.24
CA GLU A 175 11.36 14.38 -21.44
C GLU A 175 10.18 14.58 -22.40
N CYS A 176 9.55 15.75 -22.37
CA CYS A 176 8.37 16.07 -23.21
C CYS A 176 8.72 16.63 -24.60
N ARG A 177 10.01 16.87 -24.92
CA ARG A 177 10.40 17.62 -26.14
C ARG A 177 9.96 16.99 -27.46
N SER A 178 9.73 15.69 -27.50
CA SER A 178 9.51 14.92 -28.72
C SER A 178 8.12 14.29 -28.84
N ASP A 179 7.29 14.34 -27.79
CA ASP A 179 5.99 13.68 -27.76
C ASP A 179 4.89 14.60 -27.21
N THR A 180 3.93 14.92 -28.06
CA THR A 180 2.77 15.76 -27.75
C THR A 180 1.92 15.16 -26.63
N ASN A 181 1.78 13.83 -26.55
CA ASN A 181 0.98 13.17 -25.51
C ASN A 181 1.61 13.35 -24.12
N LYS A 182 2.94 13.37 -24.03
CA LYS A 182 3.65 13.69 -22.78
C LYS A 182 3.48 15.15 -22.38
N VAL A 183 3.46 16.08 -23.34
CA VAL A 183 3.15 17.50 -23.07
C VAL A 183 1.73 17.66 -22.52
N ILE A 184 0.74 16.94 -23.10
CA ILE A 184 -0.63 16.94 -22.59
C ILE A 184 -0.67 16.36 -21.17
N GLY A 185 0.06 15.27 -20.89
CA GLY A 185 0.18 14.68 -19.56
C GLY A 185 0.75 15.65 -18.50
N LEU A 186 1.54 16.65 -18.90
CA LEU A 186 2.01 17.71 -17.99
C LEU A 186 0.87 18.63 -17.53
N MET A 187 -0.18 18.80 -18.34
CA MET A 187 -1.35 19.59 -17.98
C MET A 187 -2.19 18.90 -16.90
N GLY A 188 -2.22 17.57 -16.84
CA GLY A 188 -3.00 16.80 -15.86
C GLY A 188 -2.74 17.22 -14.40
N PRO A 189 -1.51 17.11 -13.88
CA PRO A 189 -1.19 17.52 -12.51
C PRO A 189 -1.55 18.98 -12.23
N LEU A 190 -1.31 19.89 -13.19
CA LEU A 190 -1.68 21.31 -13.05
C LEU A 190 -3.19 21.48 -12.95
N CYS A 191 -3.97 20.81 -13.80
CA CYS A 191 -5.42 20.81 -13.76
C CYS A 191 -5.95 20.28 -12.42
N PHE A 192 -5.44 19.14 -11.94
CA PHE A 192 -5.91 18.56 -10.67
C PHE A 192 -5.56 19.42 -9.46
N ILE A 193 -4.40 20.09 -9.46
CA ILE A 193 -4.03 21.07 -8.43
C ILE A 193 -4.98 22.26 -8.46
N LEU A 194 -5.31 22.80 -9.64
CA LEU A 194 -6.22 23.94 -9.76
C LEU A 194 -7.64 23.58 -9.30
N ILE A 195 -8.16 22.42 -9.69
CA ILE A 195 -9.47 21.94 -9.23
C ILE A 195 -9.44 21.69 -7.72
N GLY A 196 -8.39 21.04 -7.21
CA GLY A 196 -8.23 20.80 -5.78
C GLY A 196 -8.15 22.09 -4.95
N PHE A 197 -7.47 23.11 -5.47
CA PHE A 197 -7.43 24.44 -4.85
C PHE A 197 -8.80 25.13 -4.87
N ALA A 198 -9.52 25.05 -5.99
CA ALA A 198 -10.85 25.64 -6.13
C ALA A 198 -11.89 25.00 -5.19
N VAL A 199 -11.79 23.69 -4.96
CA VAL A 199 -12.69 22.95 -4.07
C VAL A 199 -12.22 22.97 -2.60
N SER A 200 -11.00 23.45 -2.33
CA SER A 200 -10.40 23.47 -0.99
C SER A 200 -11.28 24.13 0.07
N LYS A 201 -11.40 23.51 1.25
CA LYS A 201 -12.23 24.03 2.35
C LYS A 201 -11.66 25.35 2.92
N HIS A 202 -10.34 25.46 2.97
CA HIS A 202 -9.61 26.57 3.58
C HIS A 202 -8.48 27.06 2.67
N HIS A 203 -8.83 27.57 1.48
CA HIS A 203 -7.87 28.03 0.45
C HIS A 203 -6.75 28.97 0.92
N LYS A 204 -6.97 29.76 1.99
CA LYS A 204 -5.95 30.68 2.57
C LYS A 204 -4.94 29.98 3.49
N SER A 205 -5.30 28.81 4.01
CA SER A 205 -4.48 28.03 4.96
C SER A 205 -3.67 26.94 4.25
N VAL A 206 -3.73 26.86 2.91
CA VAL A 206 -2.96 25.88 2.13
C VAL A 206 -1.47 26.11 2.34
N GLN A 207 -0.82 25.13 2.98
CA GLN A 207 0.63 25.14 3.14
C GLN A 207 1.30 24.60 1.87
N TRP A 208 1.57 25.50 0.92
CA TRP A 208 2.17 25.15 -0.38
C TRP A 208 3.48 24.38 -0.30
N ARG A 209 4.22 24.51 0.82
CA ARG A 209 5.39 23.67 1.07
C ARG A 209 5.04 22.18 1.06
N ILE A 210 4.00 21.77 1.78
CA ILE A 210 3.59 20.35 1.86
C ILE A 210 3.13 19.87 0.49
N VAL A 211 2.29 20.66 -0.20
CA VAL A 211 1.74 20.31 -1.52
C VAL A 211 2.87 20.15 -2.55
N THR A 212 3.80 21.11 -2.62
CA THR A 212 4.91 21.06 -3.59
C THR A 212 5.91 19.95 -3.26
N HIS A 213 6.23 19.71 -1.99
CA HIS A 213 7.17 18.65 -1.59
C HIS A 213 6.56 17.26 -1.78
N GLY A 214 5.26 17.09 -1.52
CA GLY A 214 4.56 15.83 -1.78
C GLY A 214 4.48 15.51 -3.27
N LEU A 215 4.14 16.50 -4.11
CA LEU A 215 4.14 16.31 -5.58
C LEU A 215 5.55 16.05 -6.13
N LEU A 216 6.56 16.75 -5.60
CA LEU A 216 7.95 16.48 -5.93
C LEU A 216 8.36 15.07 -5.50
N GLY A 217 7.99 14.65 -4.30
CA GLY A 217 8.23 13.29 -3.80
C GLY A 217 7.56 12.24 -4.68
N GLN A 218 6.32 12.47 -5.10
CA GLN A 218 5.59 11.63 -6.04
C GLN A 218 6.32 11.50 -7.38
N LEU A 219 6.83 12.61 -7.94
CA LEU A 219 7.62 12.61 -9.18
C LEU A 219 8.96 11.87 -9.00
N LEU A 220 9.71 12.15 -7.92
CA LEU A 220 11.00 11.52 -7.66
C LEU A 220 10.87 10.01 -7.44
N LEU A 221 9.86 9.58 -6.69
CA LEU A 221 9.56 8.16 -6.53
C LEU A 221 9.13 7.52 -7.85
N GLY A 222 8.33 8.23 -8.67
CA GLY A 222 8.01 7.77 -10.02
C GLY A 222 9.25 7.55 -10.88
N ILE A 223 10.22 8.47 -10.85
CA ILE A 223 11.49 8.31 -11.57
C ILE A 223 12.27 7.10 -11.05
N ILE A 224 12.37 6.94 -9.73
CA ILE A 224 13.10 5.81 -9.12
C ILE A 224 12.42 4.47 -9.47
N CYS A 225 11.09 4.38 -9.41
CA CYS A 225 10.36 3.14 -9.63
C CYS A 225 10.23 2.76 -11.12
N LEU A 226 10.08 3.76 -12.01
CA LEU A 226 9.82 3.52 -13.44
C LEU A 226 11.05 3.65 -14.34
N ARG A 227 12.04 4.48 -13.99
CA ARG A 227 13.23 4.74 -14.84
C ARG A 227 14.48 4.06 -14.32
N VAL A 228 14.66 3.97 -13.00
CA VAL A 228 15.88 3.41 -12.41
C VAL A 228 15.69 1.92 -12.19
N GLY A 229 16.37 1.09 -13.00
CA GLY A 229 16.24 -0.38 -12.92
C GLY A 229 16.51 -0.95 -11.52
N PHE A 230 17.48 -0.40 -10.80
CA PHE A 230 17.75 -0.77 -9.40
C PHE A 230 16.57 -0.42 -8.46
N GLY A 231 15.93 0.74 -8.65
CA GLY A 231 14.76 1.14 -7.87
C GLY A 231 13.57 0.22 -8.12
N ASN A 232 13.28 -0.07 -9.39
CA ASN A 232 12.25 -1.03 -9.79
C ASN A 232 12.43 -2.39 -9.11
N ALA A 233 13.65 -2.94 -9.14
CA ALA A 233 13.97 -4.24 -8.53
C ALA A 233 13.77 -4.24 -7.00
N ILE A 234 14.17 -3.18 -6.30
CA ILE A 234 13.95 -3.06 -4.84
C ILE A 234 12.47 -3.08 -4.50
N PHE A 235 11.68 -2.22 -5.15
CA PHE A 235 10.27 -2.08 -4.82
C PHE A 235 9.48 -3.33 -5.24
N HIS A 236 9.82 -3.96 -6.35
CA HIS A 236 9.27 -5.25 -6.73
C HIS A 236 9.50 -6.30 -5.64
N CYS A 237 10.75 -6.44 -5.20
CA CYS A 237 11.10 -7.41 -4.18
C CYS A 237 10.37 -7.15 -2.86
N PHE A 238 10.33 -5.89 -2.42
CA PHE A 238 9.65 -5.53 -1.18
C PHE A 238 8.14 -5.80 -1.27
N GLY A 239 7.51 -5.45 -2.40
CA GLY A 239 6.10 -5.73 -2.66
C GLY A 239 5.78 -7.21 -2.54
N GLU A 240 6.60 -8.07 -3.17
CA GLU A 240 6.44 -9.53 -3.11
C GLU A 240 6.50 -10.05 -1.67
N LYS A 241 7.44 -9.56 -0.84
CA LYS A 241 7.53 -9.96 0.58
C LYS A 241 6.30 -9.56 1.38
N VAL A 242 5.74 -8.38 1.13
CA VAL A 242 4.50 -7.98 1.80
C VAL A 242 3.34 -8.86 1.36
N VAL A 243 3.22 -9.17 0.07
CA VAL A 243 2.19 -10.09 -0.43
C VAL A 243 2.32 -11.48 0.22
N THR A 244 3.53 -12.03 0.30
CA THR A 244 3.79 -13.31 1.02
C THR A 244 3.43 -13.22 2.49
N PHE A 245 3.76 -12.11 3.16
CA PHE A 245 3.41 -11.92 4.56
C PHE A 245 1.89 -11.91 4.77
N LEU A 246 1.15 -11.20 3.92
CA LEU A 246 -0.31 -11.10 4.02
C LEU A 246 -1.01 -12.39 3.59
N SER A 247 -0.41 -13.19 2.69
CA SER A 247 -0.97 -14.47 2.25
C SER A 247 -1.01 -15.52 3.37
N TYR A 248 -0.23 -15.37 4.45
CA TYR A 248 -0.33 -16.24 5.62
C TYR A 248 -1.72 -16.21 6.28
N ALA A 249 -2.48 -15.12 6.12
CA ALA A 249 -3.86 -15.05 6.58
C ALA A 249 -4.76 -16.11 5.90
N GLN A 250 -4.42 -16.55 4.69
CA GLN A 250 -5.20 -17.55 3.94
C GLN A 250 -5.17 -18.92 4.62
N TYR A 251 -4.11 -19.29 5.34
CA TYR A 251 -4.10 -20.54 6.10
C TYR A 251 -5.17 -20.54 7.20
N GLY A 252 -5.33 -19.41 7.89
CA GLY A 252 -6.40 -19.23 8.87
C GLY A 252 -7.77 -19.20 8.21
N ALA A 253 -7.92 -18.47 7.10
CA ALA A 253 -9.17 -18.37 6.35
C ALA A 253 -9.65 -19.73 5.84
N ARG A 254 -8.76 -20.51 5.20
CA ARG A 254 -9.05 -21.85 4.67
C ARG A 254 -9.45 -22.83 5.76
N PHE A 255 -8.82 -22.76 6.92
CA PHE A 255 -9.21 -23.58 8.07
C PHE A 255 -10.62 -23.25 8.58
N VAL A 256 -11.00 -21.97 8.62
CA VAL A 256 -12.30 -21.53 9.17
C VAL A 256 -13.43 -21.63 8.16
N TYR A 257 -13.18 -21.27 6.90
CA TYR A 257 -14.20 -21.14 5.85
C TYR A 257 -14.18 -22.28 4.82
N GLY A 258 -13.12 -23.09 4.80
CA GLY A 258 -12.89 -24.13 3.79
C GLY A 258 -12.20 -23.61 2.53
N ASP A 259 -11.53 -24.52 1.82
CA ASP A 259 -10.73 -24.18 0.63
C ASP A 259 -11.59 -23.59 -0.50
N ARG A 260 -12.77 -24.18 -0.78
CA ARG A 260 -13.65 -23.75 -1.88
C ARG A 260 -13.98 -22.25 -1.85
N ILE A 261 -14.32 -21.71 -0.68
CA ILE A 261 -14.69 -20.30 -0.54
C ILE A 261 -13.48 -19.39 -0.75
N CYS A 262 -12.30 -19.83 -0.29
CA CYS A 262 -11.07 -19.06 -0.42
C CYS A 262 -10.53 -19.07 -1.85
N ASP A 263 -10.63 -20.21 -2.54
CA ASP A 263 -10.18 -20.38 -3.93
C ASP A 263 -11.05 -19.64 -4.94
N GLU A 264 -12.35 -19.46 -4.64
CA GLU A 264 -13.25 -18.57 -5.40
C GLU A 264 -13.02 -17.08 -5.10
N PHE A 265 -12.03 -16.73 -4.27
CA PHE A 265 -11.70 -15.36 -3.85
C PHE A 265 -12.91 -14.56 -3.34
N VAL A 266 -13.83 -15.23 -2.63
CA VAL A 266 -15.03 -14.55 -2.10
C VAL A 266 -14.58 -13.46 -1.13
N PHE A 267 -14.83 -12.19 -1.52
CA PHE A 267 -14.27 -11.01 -0.87
C PHE A 267 -14.39 -11.02 0.66
N ALA A 268 -15.58 -11.33 1.17
CA ALA A 268 -15.88 -11.30 2.60
C ALA A 268 -15.10 -12.34 3.44
N PHE A 269 -14.63 -13.43 2.82
CA PHE A 269 -14.01 -14.55 3.52
C PHE A 269 -12.51 -14.66 3.22
N ALA A 270 -12.11 -14.52 1.95
CA ALA A 270 -10.71 -14.62 1.54
C ALA A 270 -9.95 -13.32 1.81
N ILE A 271 -10.50 -12.18 1.38
CA ILE A 271 -9.77 -10.90 1.41
C ILE A 271 -9.85 -10.28 2.81
N LEU A 272 -11.01 -10.28 3.45
CA LEU A 272 -11.17 -9.68 4.79
C LEU A 272 -10.49 -10.46 5.91
N ALA A 273 -10.11 -11.73 5.70
CA ALA A 273 -9.34 -12.50 6.67
C ALA A 273 -7.98 -11.84 7.01
N VAL A 274 -7.41 -11.09 6.07
CA VAL A 274 -6.15 -10.38 6.28
C VAL A 274 -6.27 -9.32 7.39
N VAL A 275 -7.44 -8.69 7.53
CA VAL A 275 -7.70 -7.70 8.58
C VAL A 275 -7.56 -8.33 9.97
N PHE A 276 -8.01 -9.57 10.16
CA PHE A 276 -7.80 -10.29 11.42
C PHE A 276 -6.32 -10.53 11.69
N PHE A 277 -5.61 -11.08 10.71
CA PHE A 277 -4.18 -11.38 10.84
C PHE A 277 -3.37 -10.12 11.15
N PHE A 278 -3.59 -9.04 10.40
CA PHE A 278 -2.86 -7.81 10.55
C PHE A 278 -3.18 -7.08 11.86
N SER A 279 -4.44 -7.10 12.30
CA SER A 279 -4.83 -6.54 13.60
C SER A 279 -4.16 -7.26 14.77
N VAL A 280 -4.06 -8.59 14.72
CA VAL A 280 -3.33 -9.39 15.72
C VAL A 280 -1.85 -8.99 15.77
N ILE A 281 -1.19 -8.92 14.60
CA ILE A 281 0.23 -8.55 14.54
C ILE A 281 0.46 -7.12 15.02
N SER A 282 -0.38 -6.17 14.60
CA SER A 282 -0.30 -4.78 15.06
C SER A 282 -0.41 -4.68 16.58
N SER A 283 -1.41 -5.33 17.19
CA SER A 283 -1.57 -5.36 18.65
C SER A 283 -0.36 -5.97 19.37
N ILE A 284 0.21 -7.06 18.84
CA ILE A 284 1.44 -7.65 19.39
C ILE A 284 2.61 -6.66 19.29
N MET A 285 2.80 -6.00 18.14
CA MET A 285 3.88 -5.04 17.96
C MET A 285 3.74 -3.81 18.87
N TYR A 286 2.50 -3.38 19.17
CA TYR A 286 2.20 -2.34 20.15
C TYR A 286 2.52 -2.78 21.59
N TYR A 287 2.18 -4.01 21.94
CA TYR A 287 2.54 -4.61 23.24
C TYR A 287 4.05 -4.75 23.42
N LEU A 288 4.77 -5.13 22.36
CA LEU A 288 6.23 -5.29 22.39
C LEU A 288 7.02 -3.98 22.37
N GLY A 289 6.37 -2.83 22.10
CA GLY A 289 7.06 -1.54 22.00
C GLY A 289 7.66 -1.28 20.61
N TRP A 290 7.47 -2.17 19.63
CA TRP A 290 8.07 -2.05 18.30
C TRP A 290 7.35 -1.02 17.44
N MET A 291 6.03 -0.90 17.58
CA MET A 291 5.27 0.13 16.86
C MET A 291 5.73 1.54 17.20
N GLN A 292 6.04 1.79 18.47
CA GLN A 292 6.52 3.06 18.97
C GLN A 292 7.87 3.44 18.32
N PHE A 293 8.73 2.45 18.07
CA PHE A 293 9.98 2.66 17.33
C PHE A 293 9.71 3.03 15.87
N VAL A 294 8.79 2.33 15.20
CA VAL A 294 8.39 2.62 13.81
C VAL A 294 7.83 4.04 13.72
N LEU A 295 6.87 4.39 14.59
CA LEU A 295 6.26 5.72 14.62
C LEU A 295 7.29 6.84 14.82
N ASN A 296 8.22 6.69 15.77
CA ASN A 296 9.24 7.70 16.03
C ASN A 296 10.25 7.82 14.86
N SER A 297 10.63 6.71 14.24
CA SER A 297 11.61 6.69 13.15
C SER A 297 11.04 7.36 11.89
N PHE A 298 9.82 6.97 11.49
CA PHE A 298 9.13 7.56 10.35
C PHE A 298 8.69 9.00 10.65
N GLY A 299 8.31 9.29 11.89
CA GLY A 299 7.95 10.63 12.34
C GLY A 299 9.07 11.64 12.14
N PHE A 300 10.30 11.29 12.51
CA PHE A 300 11.46 12.14 12.26
C PHE A 300 11.74 12.32 10.76
N LEU A 301 11.76 11.22 9.98
CA LEU A 301 12.07 11.26 8.56
C LEU A 301 11.04 12.07 7.75
N LEU A 302 9.76 11.90 8.04
CA LEU A 302 8.67 12.50 7.28
C LEU A 302 8.38 13.94 7.72
N GLN A 303 8.56 14.27 9.01
CA GLN A 303 8.55 15.67 9.46
C GLN A 303 9.70 16.48 8.85
N ALA A 304 10.88 15.88 8.67
CA ALA A 304 12.02 16.54 8.05
C ALA A 304 11.83 16.80 6.55
N THR A 305 11.20 15.85 5.84
CA THR A 305 11.05 15.91 4.37
C THR A 305 9.79 16.64 3.92
N VAL A 306 8.62 16.28 4.46
CA VAL A 306 7.31 16.79 4.01
C VAL A 306 6.76 17.86 4.96
N GLY A 307 7.06 17.76 6.26
CA GLY A 307 6.55 18.70 7.28
C GLY A 307 5.15 18.36 7.81
N THR A 308 4.66 17.16 7.49
CA THR A 308 3.42 16.55 7.98
C THR A 308 3.61 15.92 9.36
N THR A 309 2.51 15.54 10.01
CA THR A 309 2.52 14.96 11.36
C THR A 309 2.88 13.47 11.34
N VAL A 310 3.26 12.90 12.49
CA VAL A 310 3.79 11.52 12.53
C VAL A 310 2.73 10.52 12.11
N CYS A 311 1.51 10.66 12.64
CA CYS A 311 0.43 9.71 12.38
C CYS A 311 -0.02 9.70 10.92
N GLU A 312 -0.22 10.87 10.31
CA GLU A 312 -0.65 10.94 8.91
C GLU A 312 0.43 10.43 7.95
N SER A 313 1.70 10.68 8.28
CA SER A 313 2.83 10.27 7.45
C SER A 313 3.10 8.76 7.56
N VAL A 314 3.02 8.18 8.76
CA VAL A 314 3.13 6.73 8.95
C VAL A 314 1.97 6.01 8.28
N ASN A 315 0.74 6.52 8.43
CA ASN A 315 -0.39 5.93 7.75
C ASN A 315 -0.21 5.97 6.23
N ALA A 316 0.22 7.11 5.67
CA ALA A 316 0.49 7.24 4.24
C ALA A 316 1.57 6.27 3.74
N ALA A 317 2.65 6.11 4.51
CA ALA A 317 3.71 5.15 4.19
C ALA A 317 3.23 3.68 4.32
N GLY A 318 2.42 3.38 5.33
CA GLY A 318 1.82 2.05 5.52
C GLY A 318 0.89 1.68 4.36
N ASN A 319 0.09 2.65 3.90
CA ASN A 319 -0.88 2.48 2.82
C ASN A 319 -0.26 2.13 1.46
N VAL A 320 1.08 2.26 1.31
CA VAL A 320 1.79 1.77 0.12
C VAL A 320 1.64 0.27 -0.05
N PHE A 321 1.56 -0.47 1.07
CA PHE A 321 1.52 -1.94 1.04
C PHE A 321 0.29 -2.51 1.75
N LEU A 322 -0.29 -1.76 2.68
CA LEU A 322 -1.45 -2.14 3.46
C LEU A 322 -2.73 -1.49 2.91
N SER A 323 -3.86 -2.12 3.18
CA SER A 323 -5.18 -1.61 2.77
C SER A 323 -5.61 -0.37 3.56
N MET A 324 -6.62 0.34 3.05
CA MET A 324 -7.24 1.50 3.71
C MET A 324 -7.82 1.18 5.11
N SER A 325 -8.17 -0.08 5.37
CA SER A 325 -8.66 -0.57 6.66
C SER A 325 -7.55 -1.03 7.60
N GLU A 326 -6.38 -1.36 7.05
CA GLU A 326 -5.25 -1.95 7.76
C GLU A 326 -4.25 -0.88 8.21
N SER A 327 -3.94 0.09 7.37
CA SER A 327 -2.99 1.16 7.72
C SER A 327 -3.39 1.97 8.95
N PRO A 328 -4.67 2.31 9.19
CA PRO A 328 -5.03 3.02 10.41
C PRO A 328 -4.80 2.18 11.67
N LEU A 329 -4.73 0.85 11.58
CA LEU A 329 -4.35 0.00 12.71
C LEU A 329 -2.92 0.28 13.20
N LEU A 330 -2.05 0.80 12.34
CA LEU A 330 -0.70 1.23 12.72
C LEU A 330 -0.71 2.44 13.65
N ILE A 331 -1.79 3.22 13.68
CA ILE A 331 -1.93 4.44 14.48
C ILE A 331 -3.21 4.43 15.33
N ARG A 332 -3.83 3.27 15.51
CA ARG A 332 -5.16 3.10 16.13
C ARG A 332 -5.35 3.92 17.42
N PRO A 333 -4.41 3.92 18.38
CA PRO A 333 -4.62 4.66 19.62
C PRO A 333 -4.67 6.18 19.44
N TYR A 334 -4.06 6.69 18.37
CA TYR A 334 -3.95 8.12 18.08
C TYR A 334 -5.13 8.68 17.30
N ILE A 335 -5.97 7.83 16.67
CA ILE A 335 -7.09 8.28 15.82
C ILE A 335 -8.03 9.21 16.60
N ILE A 336 -8.24 8.97 17.90
CA ILE A 336 -9.12 9.79 18.73
C ILE A 336 -8.62 11.22 18.93
N ILE A 337 -7.30 11.45 18.85
CA ILE A 337 -6.67 12.77 19.07
C ILE A 337 -6.27 13.50 17.78
N LEU A 338 -6.52 12.91 16.61
CA LEU A 338 -6.20 13.53 15.32
C LEU A 338 -7.06 14.77 15.05
N THR A 339 -6.49 15.79 14.41
CA THR A 339 -7.26 16.90 13.84
C THR A 339 -8.14 16.42 12.69
N VAL A 340 -9.10 17.24 12.28
CA VAL A 340 -9.98 16.89 11.13
C VAL A 340 -9.19 16.84 9.81
N SER A 341 -8.14 17.65 9.67
CA SER A 341 -7.24 17.59 8.49
C SER A 341 -6.37 16.33 8.49
N GLU A 342 -5.90 15.89 9.65
CA GLU A 342 -5.19 14.61 9.78
C GLU A 342 -6.12 13.44 9.44
N LEU A 343 -7.35 13.41 9.96
CA LEU A 343 -8.36 12.41 9.60
C LEU A 343 -8.66 12.40 8.09
N HIS A 344 -8.80 13.59 7.48
CA HIS A 344 -8.93 13.71 6.03
C HIS A 344 -7.74 13.07 5.30
N THR A 345 -6.52 13.22 5.83
CA THR A 345 -5.30 12.62 5.26
C THR A 345 -5.28 11.10 5.37
N ILE A 346 -5.70 10.54 6.51
CA ILE A 346 -5.89 9.10 6.66
C ILE A 346 -6.88 8.59 5.60
N CYS A 347 -7.99 9.29 5.42
CA CYS A 347 -9.00 8.92 4.43
C CYS A 347 -8.48 9.02 2.98
N THR A 348 -7.84 10.14 2.62
CA THR A 348 -7.30 10.37 1.27
C THR A 348 -6.24 9.35 0.91
N SER A 349 -5.33 9.06 1.85
CA SER A 349 -4.34 8.00 1.67
C SER A 349 -5.01 6.67 1.40
N GLY A 350 -6.03 6.33 2.19
CA GLY A 350 -6.88 5.14 2.03
C GLY A 350 -7.38 4.94 0.60
N TYR A 351 -7.94 5.99 0.02
CA TYR A 351 -8.53 5.96 -1.33
C TYR A 351 -7.51 6.06 -2.48
N ALA A 352 -6.31 6.58 -2.20
CA ALA A 352 -5.28 6.85 -3.21
C ALA A 352 -4.42 5.63 -3.56
N SER A 353 -4.41 4.59 -2.73
CA SER A 353 -3.59 3.39 -2.95
C SER A 353 -4.44 2.12 -2.95
N VAL A 354 -3.81 1.01 -3.31
CA VAL A 354 -4.39 -0.34 -3.24
C VAL A 354 -3.61 -1.20 -2.26
N SER A 355 -4.25 -2.24 -1.75
CA SER A 355 -3.64 -3.18 -0.81
C SER A 355 -2.77 -4.21 -1.53
N GLY A 356 -1.68 -4.64 -0.88
CA GLY A 356 -0.93 -5.82 -1.29
C GLY A 356 -1.79 -7.09 -1.31
N THR A 357 -2.86 -7.18 -0.52
CA THR A 357 -3.71 -8.38 -0.42
C THR A 357 -4.47 -8.72 -1.70
N VAL A 358 -4.90 -7.69 -2.42
CA VAL A 358 -5.70 -7.79 -3.65
C VAL A 358 -4.82 -7.66 -4.90
N PHE A 359 -3.54 -7.41 -4.69
CA PHE A 359 -2.55 -7.18 -5.74
C PHE A 359 -2.48 -8.36 -6.73
N GLY A 360 -2.46 -9.60 -6.21
CA GLY A 360 -2.43 -10.80 -7.05
C GLY A 360 -3.65 -10.94 -7.97
N ALA A 361 -4.83 -10.49 -7.54
CA ALA A 361 -6.03 -10.53 -8.36
C ALA A 361 -5.93 -9.56 -9.55
N TYR A 362 -5.38 -8.37 -9.37
CA TYR A 362 -5.19 -7.43 -10.48
C TYR A 362 -4.15 -7.92 -11.48
N VAL A 363 -3.07 -8.54 -10.99
CA VAL A 363 -2.06 -9.18 -11.85
C VAL A 363 -2.67 -10.34 -12.63
N TYR A 364 -3.55 -11.13 -12.01
CA TYR A 364 -4.30 -12.19 -12.70
C TYR A 364 -5.19 -11.63 -13.81
N PHE A 365 -5.77 -10.44 -13.63
CA PHE A 365 -6.50 -9.73 -14.69
C PHE A 365 -5.60 -9.08 -15.76
N GLY A 366 -4.27 -9.22 -15.67
CA GLY A 366 -3.33 -8.71 -16.68
C GLY A 366 -2.65 -7.40 -16.32
N ALA A 367 -2.88 -6.83 -15.13
CA ALA A 367 -2.19 -5.63 -14.70
C ALA A 367 -0.69 -5.89 -14.45
N SER A 368 0.17 -4.96 -14.86
CA SER A 368 1.60 -5.08 -14.62
C SER A 368 1.94 -4.94 -13.12
N PRO A 369 2.59 -5.95 -12.50
CA PRO A 369 3.04 -5.84 -11.10
C PRO A 369 3.94 -4.63 -10.86
N ALA A 370 4.83 -4.34 -11.80
CA ALA A 370 5.75 -3.20 -11.70
C ALA A 370 4.99 -1.87 -11.63
N TYR A 371 3.93 -1.71 -12.43
CA TYR A 371 3.12 -0.49 -12.43
C TYR A 371 2.26 -0.37 -11.18
N LEU A 372 1.68 -1.45 -10.69
CA LEU A 372 0.88 -1.45 -9.46
C LEU A 372 1.71 -1.05 -8.24
N ILE A 373 2.90 -1.64 -8.05
CA ILE A 373 3.80 -1.28 -6.94
C ILE A 373 4.25 0.17 -7.07
N SER A 374 4.63 0.59 -8.27
CA SER A 374 5.04 1.98 -8.53
C SER A 374 3.92 2.96 -8.20
N ALA A 375 2.68 2.66 -8.61
CA ALA A 375 1.51 3.48 -8.33
C ALA A 375 1.25 3.63 -6.83
N SER A 376 1.30 2.53 -6.07
CA SER A 376 1.11 2.57 -4.60
C SER A 376 2.22 3.36 -3.89
N VAL A 377 3.47 3.23 -4.31
CA VAL A 377 4.61 3.98 -3.74
C VAL A 377 4.48 5.48 -4.03
N MET A 378 4.09 5.84 -5.26
CA MET A 378 3.83 7.22 -5.66
C MET A 378 2.63 7.83 -4.93
N ALA A 379 1.62 7.02 -4.60
CA ALA A 379 0.40 7.48 -3.95
C ALA A 379 0.64 8.05 -2.54
N ALA A 380 1.63 7.58 -1.78
CA ALA A 380 1.90 8.06 -0.43
C ALA A 380 2.19 9.57 -0.34
N PRO A 381 3.24 10.11 -1.01
CA PRO A 381 3.50 11.55 -0.99
C PRO A 381 2.43 12.35 -1.76
N GLY A 382 1.80 11.75 -2.78
CA GLY A 382 0.67 12.36 -3.49
C GLY A 382 -0.55 12.56 -2.57
N ALA A 383 -0.87 11.59 -1.73
CA ALA A 383 -1.96 11.65 -0.77
C ALA A 383 -1.75 12.73 0.29
N LEU A 384 -0.51 12.88 0.79
CA LEU A 384 -0.17 13.98 1.69
C LEU A 384 -0.37 15.34 1.00
N ALA A 385 0.07 15.49 -0.25
CA ALA A 385 -0.08 16.73 -1.01
C ALA A 385 -1.56 17.07 -1.28
N PHE A 386 -2.32 16.15 -1.86
CA PHE A 386 -3.72 16.40 -2.22
C PHE A 386 -4.63 16.49 -1.00
N SER A 387 -4.36 15.75 0.08
CA SER A 387 -5.10 15.90 1.33
C SER A 387 -4.96 17.31 1.87
N LYS A 388 -3.72 17.81 2.03
CA LYS A 388 -3.47 19.16 2.57
C LYS A 388 -3.82 20.28 1.58
N LEU A 389 -4.03 19.97 0.30
CA LEU A 389 -4.63 20.90 -0.66
C LEU A 389 -6.15 21.00 -0.48
N PHE A 390 -6.85 19.87 -0.40
CA PHE A 390 -8.31 19.81 -0.29
C PHE A 390 -8.84 20.21 1.09
N TYR A 391 -8.10 19.85 2.15
CA TYR A 391 -8.42 20.13 3.55
C TYR A 391 -7.14 20.48 4.32
N PRO A 392 -6.66 21.74 4.21
CA PRO A 392 -5.45 22.19 4.90
C PRO A 392 -5.57 22.13 6.43
N GLU A 393 -4.42 22.02 7.09
CA GLU A 393 -4.35 22.04 8.56
C GLU A 393 -4.69 23.44 9.09
N THR A 394 -5.69 23.53 9.96
CA THR A 394 -6.10 24.77 10.64
C THR A 394 -5.97 24.69 12.15
N GLU A 395 -5.79 23.49 12.70
CA GLU A 395 -5.71 23.20 14.13
C GLU A 395 -4.27 22.84 14.52
N GLU A 396 -3.94 22.99 15.81
CA GLU A 396 -2.66 22.53 16.31
C GLU A 396 -2.70 21.02 16.57
N SER A 397 -1.84 20.26 15.88
CA SER A 397 -1.80 18.81 16.02
C SER A 397 -1.08 18.37 17.29
N MET A 398 -1.68 17.41 17.99
CA MET A 398 -1.07 16.72 19.14
C MET A 398 -0.16 15.55 18.73
N THR A 399 -0.05 15.24 17.42
CA THR A 399 0.70 14.07 16.91
C THR A 399 1.95 14.46 16.12
N ARG A 400 2.46 15.67 16.35
CA ARG A 400 3.77 16.10 15.85
C ARG A 400 4.89 15.36 16.59
N SER A 401 6.08 15.21 15.97
CA SER A 401 7.14 14.37 16.56
C SER A 401 7.66 14.87 17.92
N ASP A 402 7.48 16.15 18.21
CA ASP A 402 7.79 16.80 19.48
C ASP A 402 6.74 16.53 20.57
N ASN A 403 5.48 16.25 20.19
CA ASN A 403 4.35 16.21 21.10
C ASN A 403 3.65 14.84 21.19
N ILE A 404 3.99 13.89 20.31
CA ILE A 404 3.34 12.57 20.27
C ILE A 404 3.62 11.78 21.56
N GLN A 405 2.58 11.55 22.36
CA GLN A 405 2.70 10.74 23.57
C GLN A 405 2.78 9.26 23.19
N ILE A 406 3.74 8.54 23.74
CA ILE A 406 3.90 7.13 23.42
C ILE A 406 2.83 6.30 24.13
N GLU A 407 1.76 5.97 23.42
CA GLU A 407 0.72 5.09 23.94
C GLU A 407 1.27 3.67 24.12
N LYS A 408 1.08 3.12 25.33
CA LYS A 408 1.43 1.74 25.65
C LYS A 408 0.19 0.87 25.55
N SER A 409 0.36 -0.35 25.06
CA SER A 409 -0.74 -1.32 25.07
C SER A 409 -1.18 -1.59 26.53
N PRO A 410 -2.49 -1.58 26.81
CA PRO A 410 -3.04 -1.94 28.12
C PRO A 410 -3.01 -3.46 28.37
N ASP A 411 -2.66 -4.26 27.35
CA ASP A 411 -2.75 -5.72 27.40
C ASP A 411 -1.72 -6.30 28.38
N SER A 412 -2.07 -7.42 29.01
CA SER A 412 -1.28 -8.03 30.09
C SER A 412 -0.19 -8.99 29.60
N SER A 413 -0.34 -9.55 28.40
CA SER A 413 0.57 -10.51 27.78
C SER A 413 0.52 -10.44 26.24
N ILE A 414 1.49 -11.07 25.57
CA ILE A 414 1.49 -11.17 24.09
C ILE A 414 0.22 -11.89 23.60
N MET A 415 -0.21 -12.94 24.30
CA MET A 415 -1.40 -13.70 23.93
C MET A 415 -2.68 -12.89 24.14
N ASP A 416 -2.72 -12.09 25.21
CA ASP A 416 -3.81 -11.16 25.49
C ASP A 416 -3.90 -10.08 24.40
N ALA A 417 -2.77 -9.48 24.02
CA ALA A 417 -2.69 -8.54 22.91
C ALA A 417 -3.13 -9.17 21.58
N ALA A 418 -2.76 -10.42 21.33
CA ALA A 418 -3.21 -11.16 20.14
C ALA A 418 -4.73 -11.36 20.14
N ALA A 419 -5.31 -11.86 21.24
CA ALA A 419 -6.75 -12.07 21.35
C ALA A 419 -7.55 -10.76 21.26
N SER A 420 -7.07 -9.71 21.92
CA SER A 420 -7.62 -8.35 21.85
C SER A 420 -7.58 -7.79 20.43
N GLY A 421 -6.48 -7.99 19.70
CA GLY A 421 -6.34 -7.62 18.28
C GLY A 421 -7.34 -8.35 17.38
N ALA A 422 -7.51 -9.66 17.56
CA ALA A 422 -8.49 -10.45 16.80
C ALA A 422 -9.94 -10.00 17.09
N ALA A 423 -10.28 -9.77 18.37
CA ALA A 423 -11.61 -9.31 18.77
C ALA A 423 -11.93 -7.91 18.21
N ALA A 424 -10.95 -7.01 18.19
CA ALA A 424 -11.12 -5.68 17.59
C ALA A 424 -11.35 -5.74 16.08
N ALA A 425 -10.67 -6.65 15.38
CA ALA A 425 -10.85 -6.85 13.94
C ALA A 425 -12.27 -7.30 13.58
N LEU A 426 -12.95 -8.05 14.46
CA LEU A 426 -14.32 -8.51 14.22
C LEU A 426 -15.29 -7.35 13.93
N LEU A 427 -15.24 -6.29 14.74
CA LEU A 427 -16.11 -5.11 14.57
C LEU A 427 -15.78 -4.35 13.28
N ILE A 428 -14.49 -4.30 12.92
CA ILE A 428 -14.03 -3.68 11.68
C ILE A 428 -14.59 -4.47 10.48
N VAL A 429 -14.38 -5.79 10.44
CA VAL A 429 -14.83 -6.67 9.35
C VAL A 429 -16.35 -6.65 9.21
N LEU A 430 -17.10 -6.73 10.31
CA LEU A 430 -18.56 -6.65 10.29
C LEU A 430 -19.04 -5.31 9.71
N GLY A 431 -18.41 -4.21 10.13
CA GLY A 431 -18.70 -2.88 9.60
C GLY A 431 -18.41 -2.77 8.10
N ILE A 432 -17.30 -3.34 7.64
CA ILE A 432 -16.91 -3.38 6.22
C ILE A 432 -17.97 -4.12 5.40
N VAL A 433 -18.32 -5.35 5.78
CA VAL A 433 -19.31 -6.16 5.05
C VAL A 433 -20.65 -5.45 4.96
N ALA A 434 -21.17 -4.95 6.09
CA ALA A 434 -22.46 -4.29 6.14
C ALA A 434 -22.53 -3.04 5.24
N ASN A 435 -21.49 -2.20 5.28
CA ASN A 435 -21.47 -0.97 4.49
C ASN A 435 -21.28 -1.25 3.00
N ILE A 436 -20.43 -2.19 2.59
CA ILE A 436 -20.26 -2.54 1.16
C ILE A 436 -21.60 -2.97 0.55
N ILE A 437 -22.32 -3.88 1.21
CA ILE A 437 -23.62 -4.37 0.73
C ILE A 437 -24.59 -3.19 0.55
N ALA A 438 -24.68 -2.31 1.55
CA ALA A 438 -25.58 -1.16 1.51
C ALA A 438 -25.21 -0.15 0.41
N PHE A 439 -23.94 0.25 0.30
CA PHE A 439 -23.50 1.27 -0.65
C PHE A 439 -23.59 0.77 -2.10
N LEU A 440 -23.20 -0.47 -2.38
CA LEU A 440 -23.32 -1.05 -3.73
C LEU A 440 -24.78 -1.19 -4.17
N ALA A 441 -25.66 -1.64 -3.27
CA ALA A 441 -27.10 -1.73 -3.55
C ALA A 441 -27.70 -0.35 -3.88
N ILE A 442 -27.32 0.70 -3.14
CA ILE A 442 -27.77 2.08 -3.42
C ILE A 442 -27.28 2.55 -4.79
N VAL A 443 -26.01 2.30 -5.13
CA VAL A 443 -25.46 2.70 -6.43
C VAL A 443 -26.18 1.98 -7.58
N SER A 444 -26.40 0.68 -7.46
CA SER A 444 -27.13 -0.11 -8.46
C SER A 444 -28.58 0.38 -8.63
N PHE A 445 -29.26 0.67 -7.52
CA PHE A 445 -30.60 1.25 -7.54
C PHE A 445 -30.63 2.63 -8.23
N LEU A 446 -29.67 3.51 -7.95
CA LEU A 446 -29.56 4.80 -8.61
C LEU A 446 -29.27 4.65 -10.11
N ASN A 447 -28.42 3.69 -10.50
CA ASN A 447 -28.15 3.39 -11.90
C ASN A 447 -29.44 2.97 -12.64
N ALA A 448 -30.25 2.10 -12.03
CA ALA A 448 -31.53 1.67 -12.60
C ALA A 448 -32.55 2.83 -12.72
N ILE A 449 -32.58 3.76 -11.77
CA ILE A 449 -33.43 4.96 -11.87
C ILE A 449 -33.00 5.84 -13.05
N VAL A 450 -31.69 6.04 -13.23
CA VAL A 450 -31.15 6.83 -14.36
C VAL A 450 -31.56 6.18 -15.68
N GLU A 451 -31.29 4.89 -15.82
CA GLU A 451 -31.65 4.12 -17.01
C GLU A 451 -33.14 4.21 -17.34
N TRP A 452 -34.00 3.93 -16.35
CA TRP A 452 -35.46 4.06 -16.50
C TRP A 452 -35.89 5.47 -16.95
N THR A 453 -35.26 6.52 -16.41
CA THR A 453 -35.61 7.91 -16.76
C THR A 453 -35.24 8.24 -18.21
N PHE A 454 -34.12 7.73 -18.71
CA PHE A 454 -33.69 7.93 -20.10
C PHE A 454 -34.50 7.09 -21.09
N GLU A 455 -34.92 5.88 -20.69
CA GLU A 455 -35.83 5.07 -21.50
C GLU A 455 -37.17 5.76 -21.73
N LEU A 456 -37.69 6.50 -20.74
CA LEU A 456 -38.95 7.27 -20.89
C LEU A 456 -38.89 8.34 -21.98
N ILE A 457 -37.71 8.88 -22.28
CA ILE A 457 -37.49 9.85 -23.36
C ILE A 457 -37.02 9.20 -24.67
N GLY A 458 -37.04 7.86 -24.74
CA GLY A 458 -36.69 7.09 -25.93
C GLY A 458 -35.18 6.87 -26.13
N LEU A 459 -34.36 7.13 -25.11
CA LEU A 459 -32.92 6.92 -25.16
C LEU A 459 -32.55 5.63 -24.42
N GLN A 460 -32.15 4.60 -25.16
CA GLN A 460 -31.75 3.30 -24.61
C GLN A 460 -30.24 3.26 -24.31
N GLY A 461 -29.85 2.50 -23.29
CA GLY A 461 -28.44 2.27 -22.94
C GLY A 461 -27.74 3.42 -22.22
N ILE A 462 -28.47 4.44 -21.76
CA ILE A 462 -27.90 5.53 -20.95
C ILE A 462 -27.96 5.14 -19.48
N THR A 463 -26.85 4.60 -19.00
CA THR A 463 -26.64 4.25 -17.58
C THR A 463 -25.91 5.38 -16.85
N MET A 464 -25.94 5.36 -15.52
CA MET A 464 -25.11 6.25 -14.69
C MET A 464 -23.63 6.06 -14.99
N LEU A 465 -23.20 4.83 -15.27
CA LEU A 465 -21.85 4.50 -15.69
C LEU A 465 -21.47 5.19 -17.01
N PHE A 466 -22.36 5.15 -18.02
CA PHE A 466 -22.13 5.83 -19.30
C PHE A 466 -22.01 7.34 -19.12
N LEU A 467 -22.90 7.97 -18.35
CA LEU A 467 -22.82 9.41 -18.10
C LEU A 467 -21.50 9.79 -17.40
N LEU A 468 -21.09 8.98 -16.42
CA LEU A 468 -19.84 9.20 -15.70
C LEU A 468 -18.61 8.99 -16.61
N SER A 469 -18.64 8.03 -17.53
CA SER A 469 -17.55 7.83 -18.49
C SER A 469 -17.38 9.04 -19.39
N GLN A 470 -18.49 9.63 -19.88
CA GLN A 470 -18.41 10.87 -20.67
C GLN A 470 -17.82 12.05 -19.89
N ILE A 471 -18.12 12.15 -18.59
CA ILE A 471 -17.52 13.17 -17.71
C ILE A 471 -16.01 12.94 -17.55
N PHE A 472 -15.55 11.69 -17.53
CA PHE A 472 -14.12 11.37 -17.35
C PHE A 472 -13.27 11.48 -18.62
N VAL A 473 -13.85 11.53 -19.82
CA VAL A 473 -13.11 11.74 -21.08
C VAL A 473 -12.11 12.91 -21.01
N PRO A 474 -12.51 14.15 -20.61
CA PRO A 474 -11.56 15.25 -20.51
C PRO A 474 -10.48 15.03 -19.45
N PHE A 475 -10.80 14.33 -18.34
CA PHE A 475 -9.82 14.01 -17.31
C PHE A 475 -8.77 13.03 -17.84
N VAL A 476 -9.21 11.97 -18.51
CA VAL A 476 -8.34 10.96 -19.12
C VAL A 476 -7.45 11.57 -20.21
N PHE A 477 -8.02 12.46 -21.03
CA PHE A 477 -7.24 13.17 -22.04
C PHE A 477 -6.10 14.00 -21.43
N VAL A 478 -6.36 14.78 -20.37
CA VAL A 478 -5.30 15.56 -19.71
C VAL A 478 -4.29 14.70 -18.94
N MET A 479 -4.57 13.43 -18.68
CA MET A 479 -3.58 12.47 -18.17
C MET A 479 -2.56 12.04 -19.25
N GLY A 480 -2.76 12.43 -20.51
CA GLY A 480 -1.86 12.13 -21.62
C GLY A 480 -2.22 10.84 -22.39
N VAL A 481 -3.48 10.39 -22.29
CA VAL A 481 -4.03 9.32 -23.13
C VAL A 481 -4.34 9.88 -24.52
N PRO A 482 -3.99 9.17 -25.60
CA PRO A 482 -4.38 9.56 -26.95
C PRO A 482 -5.89 9.69 -27.12
N TRP A 483 -6.35 10.68 -27.88
CA TRP A 483 -7.78 10.98 -28.02
C TRP A 483 -8.64 9.78 -28.45
N TYR A 484 -8.11 8.93 -29.34
CA TYR A 484 -8.82 7.76 -29.85
C TYR A 484 -9.06 6.67 -28.80
N ASP A 485 -8.24 6.62 -27.74
CA ASP A 485 -8.39 5.67 -26.62
C ASP A 485 -9.16 6.28 -25.43
N CYS A 486 -9.38 7.60 -25.42
CA CYS A 486 -9.91 8.29 -24.25
C CYS A 486 -11.29 7.79 -23.83
N GLN A 487 -12.13 7.36 -24.77
CA GLN A 487 -13.48 6.87 -24.46
C GLN A 487 -13.45 5.53 -23.74
N ASP A 488 -12.62 4.59 -24.20
CA ASP A 488 -12.45 3.27 -23.58
C ASP A 488 -11.83 3.41 -22.18
N ILE A 489 -10.77 4.21 -22.06
CA ILE A 489 -10.09 4.42 -20.77
C ILE A 489 -11.00 5.20 -19.80
N ALA A 490 -11.80 6.14 -20.28
CA ALA A 490 -12.76 6.85 -19.43
C ALA A 490 -13.88 5.93 -18.90
N LEU A 491 -14.29 4.92 -19.67
CA LEU A 491 -15.20 3.88 -19.19
C LEU A 491 -14.57 3.08 -18.05
N ILE A 492 -13.33 2.62 -18.21
CA ILE A 492 -12.60 1.91 -17.15
C ILE A 492 -12.45 2.77 -15.88
N VAL A 493 -12.10 4.05 -16.02
CA VAL A 493 -12.01 4.97 -14.86
C VAL A 493 -13.37 5.20 -14.21
N ALA A 494 -14.46 5.23 -15.00
CA ALA A 494 -15.82 5.32 -14.49
C ALA A 494 -16.25 4.05 -13.74
N GLU A 495 -15.92 2.86 -14.27
CA GLU A 495 -16.19 1.57 -13.61
C GLU A 495 -15.52 1.50 -12.25
N LYS A 496 -14.25 1.91 -12.18
CA LYS A 496 -13.54 2.04 -10.91
C LYS A 496 -14.24 3.00 -9.96
N SER A 497 -14.64 4.16 -10.45
CA SER A 497 -15.18 5.24 -9.62
C SER A 497 -16.64 5.02 -9.19
N LEU A 498 -17.40 4.20 -9.90
CA LEU A 498 -18.81 3.95 -9.59
C LEU A 498 -19.02 2.58 -8.94
N ILE A 499 -18.30 1.56 -9.42
CA ILE A 499 -18.47 0.17 -9.03
C ILE A 499 -17.32 -0.23 -8.11
N ASN A 500 -16.18 -0.61 -8.69
CA ASN A 500 -14.94 -0.94 -7.99
C ASN A 500 -13.78 -1.14 -8.98
N GLU A 501 -12.56 -1.17 -8.45
CA GLU A 501 -11.34 -1.38 -9.22
C GLU A 501 -11.16 -2.80 -9.75
N PHE A 502 -11.78 -3.83 -9.14
CA PHE A 502 -11.68 -5.22 -9.64
C PHE A 502 -12.30 -5.37 -11.03
N ILE A 503 -13.50 -4.83 -11.21
CA ILE A 503 -14.20 -4.84 -12.51
C ILE A 503 -13.42 -4.01 -13.52
N ALA A 504 -12.92 -2.84 -13.11
CA ALA A 504 -12.11 -1.99 -13.97
C ALA A 504 -10.81 -2.68 -14.44
N TYR A 505 -10.12 -3.41 -13.56
CA TYR A 505 -8.92 -4.17 -13.94
C TYR A 505 -9.24 -5.34 -14.86
N LYS A 506 -10.35 -6.05 -14.63
CA LYS A 506 -10.81 -7.11 -15.53
C LYS A 506 -11.06 -6.56 -16.95
N HIS A 507 -11.83 -5.48 -17.06
CA HIS A 507 -12.11 -4.84 -18.35
C HIS A 507 -10.84 -4.25 -18.99
N LEU A 508 -9.94 -3.66 -18.20
CA LEU A 508 -8.64 -3.22 -18.69
C LEU A 508 -7.85 -4.38 -19.30
N GLY A 509 -7.81 -5.54 -18.65
CA GLY A 509 -7.17 -6.76 -19.14
C GLY A 509 -7.74 -7.24 -20.48
N GLU A 510 -9.05 -7.19 -20.65
CA GLU A 510 -9.74 -7.53 -21.90
C GLU A 510 -9.42 -6.55 -23.05
N LEU A 511 -9.12 -5.29 -22.72
CA LEU A 511 -8.79 -4.23 -23.68
C LEU A 511 -7.29 -4.15 -24.02
N MET A 512 -6.43 -4.90 -23.32
CA MET A 512 -4.98 -4.88 -23.54
C MET A 512 -4.59 -5.55 -24.87
N ASN A 513 -4.42 -4.73 -25.91
CA ASN A 513 -3.78 -5.10 -27.18
C ASN A 513 -2.41 -4.39 -27.31
N GLU A 514 -1.51 -4.93 -28.15
CA GLU A 514 -0.14 -4.37 -28.35
C GLU A 514 -0.17 -2.89 -28.78
N ASP A 515 -1.21 -2.46 -29.51
CA ASP A 515 -1.37 -1.08 -29.98
C ASP A 515 -1.74 -0.06 -28.88
N LYS A 516 -2.17 -0.52 -27.69
CA LYS A 516 -2.64 0.34 -26.58
C LYS A 516 -1.71 0.37 -25.35
N ALA A 517 -0.46 -0.11 -25.48
CA ALA A 517 0.47 -0.27 -24.35
C ALA A 517 0.62 0.97 -23.45
N ARG A 518 0.73 2.17 -24.06
CA ARG A 518 0.79 3.45 -23.33
C ARG A 518 -0.51 3.76 -22.57
N SER A 519 -1.64 3.66 -23.26
CA SER A 519 -2.97 3.92 -22.70
C SER A 519 -3.31 2.96 -21.56
N SER A 520 -3.00 1.67 -21.72
CA SER A 520 -3.17 0.66 -20.68
C SER A 520 -2.29 0.93 -19.46
N ALA A 521 -1.06 1.42 -19.66
CA ALA A 521 -0.21 1.80 -18.53
C ALA A 521 -0.77 3.01 -17.77
N ILE A 522 -1.18 4.08 -18.47
CA ILE A 522 -1.81 5.24 -17.83
C ILE A 522 -3.09 4.81 -17.09
N ALA A 523 -3.91 3.97 -17.72
CA ALA A 523 -5.13 3.42 -17.11
C ALA A 523 -4.83 2.62 -15.83
N THR A 524 -3.80 1.76 -15.84
CA THR A 524 -3.34 1.01 -14.66
C THR A 524 -3.09 1.94 -13.47
N PHE A 525 -2.38 3.05 -13.67
CA PHE A 525 -2.15 4.02 -12.60
C PHE A 525 -3.41 4.80 -12.22
N ALA A 526 -4.30 5.11 -13.17
CA ALA A 526 -5.51 5.88 -12.92
C ALA A 526 -6.54 5.12 -12.09
N ILE A 527 -6.63 3.79 -12.26
CA ILE A 527 -7.52 2.93 -11.49
C ILE A 527 -6.85 2.30 -10.27
N CYS A 528 -5.53 2.45 -10.11
CA CYS A 528 -4.82 2.08 -8.90
C CYS A 528 -5.17 3.01 -7.75
N GLY A 529 -6.23 2.66 -7.02
CA GLY A 529 -6.68 3.29 -5.80
C GLY A 529 -8.07 2.85 -5.43
N PHE A 530 -8.38 2.79 -4.14
CA PHE A 530 -9.69 2.36 -3.66
C PHE A 530 -10.78 3.42 -3.66
N ALA A 531 -10.65 4.55 -4.37
CA ALA A 531 -11.73 5.54 -4.42
C ALA A 531 -12.93 5.02 -5.24
N ASN A 532 -13.84 4.30 -4.59
CA ASN A 532 -15.17 3.85 -5.05
C ASN A 532 -16.20 3.89 -3.89
N PRO A 533 -17.53 3.84 -4.14
CA PRO A 533 -18.56 3.96 -3.11
C PRO A 533 -18.54 2.84 -2.06
N GLY A 534 -18.16 1.61 -2.44
CA GLY A 534 -17.97 0.51 -1.49
C GLY A 534 -16.89 0.86 -0.48
N SER A 535 -15.72 1.26 -0.96
CA SER A 535 -14.58 1.70 -0.15
C SER A 535 -14.87 2.91 0.72
N LEU A 536 -15.73 3.84 0.26
CA LEU A 536 -16.25 4.93 1.11
C LEU A 536 -16.90 4.35 2.38
N GLY A 537 -17.77 3.35 2.20
CA GLY A 537 -18.39 2.62 3.29
C GLY A 537 -17.40 1.85 4.17
N ILE A 538 -16.45 1.12 3.57
CA ILE A 538 -15.39 0.37 4.26
C ILE A 538 -14.62 1.27 5.22
N LEU A 539 -14.15 2.41 4.71
CA LEU A 539 -13.26 3.30 5.47
C LEU A 539 -13.99 3.99 6.61
N ILE A 540 -15.22 4.47 6.37
CA ILE A 540 -16.09 5.03 7.42
C ILE A 540 -16.31 3.98 8.51
N ALA A 541 -16.60 2.73 8.13
CA ALA A 541 -16.84 1.65 9.07
C ALA A 541 -15.60 1.33 9.91
N ALA A 542 -14.46 1.15 9.26
CA ALA A 542 -13.20 0.79 9.91
C ALA A 542 -12.77 1.88 10.91
N LEU A 543 -12.73 3.15 10.47
CA LEU A 543 -12.34 4.26 11.35
C LEU A 543 -13.37 4.50 12.47
N SER A 544 -14.67 4.34 12.20
CA SER A 544 -15.69 4.47 13.25
C SER A 544 -15.65 3.34 14.26
N ALA A 545 -15.27 2.11 13.85
CA ALA A 545 -15.05 1.01 14.78
C ALA A 545 -13.80 1.24 15.66
N MET A 546 -12.77 1.90 15.13
CA MET A 546 -11.56 2.26 15.88
C MET A 546 -11.75 3.48 16.80
N ALA A 547 -12.49 4.48 16.36
CA ALA A 547 -12.77 5.71 17.10
C ALA A 547 -14.25 6.11 17.02
N PRO A 548 -15.15 5.44 17.77
CA PRO A 548 -16.59 5.67 17.70
C PRO A 548 -17.01 7.12 17.99
N SER A 549 -16.30 7.79 18.90
CA SER A 549 -16.54 9.20 19.26
C SER A 549 -16.27 10.18 18.11
N ARG A 550 -15.47 9.80 17.11
CA ARG A 550 -15.07 10.63 15.96
C ARG A 550 -15.86 10.32 14.70
N ARG A 551 -16.91 9.48 14.79
CA ARG A 551 -17.73 9.06 13.64
C ARG A 551 -18.22 10.24 12.80
N LEU A 552 -18.69 11.31 13.43
CA LEU A 552 -19.20 12.49 12.73
C LEU A 552 -18.10 13.17 11.90
N ASP A 553 -16.93 13.39 12.49
CA ASP A 553 -15.77 14.00 11.81
C ASP A 553 -15.35 13.17 10.60
N ILE A 554 -15.25 11.85 10.77
CA ILE A 554 -14.91 10.90 9.71
C ILE A 554 -15.90 11.02 8.55
N THR A 555 -17.20 10.98 8.83
CA THR A 555 -18.24 11.10 7.78
C THR A 555 -18.22 12.45 7.06
N ASN A 556 -17.89 13.54 7.77
CA ASN A 556 -17.83 14.88 7.20
C ASN A 556 -16.66 15.06 6.21
N VAL A 557 -15.55 14.34 6.40
CA VAL A 557 -14.38 14.44 5.52
C VAL A 557 -14.34 13.38 4.42
N ALA A 558 -15.03 12.24 4.60
CA ALA A 558 -14.87 11.06 3.75
C ALA A 558 -15.13 11.32 2.25
N ILE A 559 -16.20 12.05 1.89
CA ILE A 559 -16.51 12.37 0.48
C ILE A 559 -15.46 13.31 -0.14
N ARG A 560 -14.96 14.27 0.63
CA ARG A 560 -13.90 15.16 0.12
C ARG A 560 -12.59 14.40 -0.07
N ALA A 561 -12.27 13.54 0.90
CA ALA A 561 -11.09 12.69 0.87
C ALA A 561 -11.14 11.70 -0.30
N TYR A 562 -12.33 11.21 -0.65
CA TYR A 562 -12.59 10.37 -1.81
C TYR A 562 -12.14 11.03 -3.12
N PHE A 563 -12.56 12.28 -3.37
CA PHE A 563 -12.14 13.01 -4.57
C PHE A 563 -10.65 13.34 -4.55
N ALA A 564 -10.12 13.73 -3.39
CA ALA A 564 -8.69 13.94 -3.23
C ALA A 564 -7.90 12.67 -3.58
N GLY A 565 -8.34 11.50 -3.11
CA GLY A 565 -7.72 10.20 -3.41
C GLY A 565 -7.74 9.87 -4.90
N SER A 566 -8.87 10.07 -5.58
CA SER A 566 -8.94 9.91 -7.05
C SER A 566 -7.94 10.82 -7.78
N PHE A 567 -7.78 12.07 -7.34
CA PHE A 567 -6.82 13.00 -7.95
C PHE A 567 -5.36 12.60 -7.71
N VAL A 568 -5.07 11.88 -6.61
CA VAL A 568 -3.75 11.27 -6.42
C VAL A 568 -3.48 10.23 -7.51
N SER A 569 -4.40 9.28 -7.71
CA SER A 569 -4.28 8.25 -8.76
C SER A 569 -4.17 8.86 -10.15
N PHE A 570 -4.97 9.89 -10.47
CA PHE A 570 -4.92 10.59 -11.75
C PHE A 570 -3.61 11.38 -11.96
N THR A 571 -3.06 11.97 -10.90
CA THR A 571 -1.75 12.62 -10.94
C THR A 571 -0.65 11.57 -11.14
N SER A 572 -0.71 10.44 -10.44
CA SER A 572 0.21 9.31 -10.65
C SER A 572 0.15 8.80 -12.09
N ALA A 573 -1.05 8.69 -12.66
CA ALA A 573 -1.26 8.27 -14.05
C ALA A 573 -0.64 9.25 -15.05
N SER A 574 -0.83 10.55 -14.83
CA SER A 574 -0.24 11.60 -15.66
C SER A 574 1.29 11.56 -15.61
N LEU A 575 1.86 11.41 -14.42
CA LEU A 575 3.30 11.28 -14.22
C LEU A 575 3.85 9.99 -14.84
N ALA A 576 3.14 8.87 -14.71
CA ALA A 576 3.49 7.62 -15.37
C ALA A 576 3.47 7.77 -16.90
N GLY A 577 2.46 8.43 -17.47
CA GLY A 577 2.41 8.72 -18.91
C GLY A 577 3.60 9.54 -19.41
N ILE A 578 4.14 10.44 -18.59
CA ILE A 578 5.37 11.19 -18.92
C ILE A 578 6.60 10.28 -18.82
N LEU A 579 6.66 9.45 -17.79
CA LEU A 579 7.84 8.65 -17.43
C LEU A 579 7.94 7.31 -18.17
N ILE A 580 6.88 6.76 -18.71
CA ILE A 580 6.95 5.51 -19.48
C ILE A 580 7.56 5.80 -20.86
N GLN A 581 8.51 4.97 -21.27
CA GLN A 581 9.07 5.01 -22.62
C GLN A 581 8.23 4.10 -23.52
N ASP A 582 7.85 4.57 -24.70
CA ASP A 582 7.13 3.77 -25.71
C ASP A 582 8.05 2.73 -26.38
N TYR A 583 8.95 2.11 -25.61
CA TYR A 583 9.68 0.95 -26.08
C TYR A 583 8.69 -0.22 -26.07
N SER A 584 8.41 -0.72 -27.26
CA SER A 584 7.93 -2.07 -27.50
C SER A 584 8.78 -3.06 -26.71
N THR A 585 8.41 -3.37 -25.48
CA THR A 585 8.95 -4.53 -24.77
C THR A 585 8.47 -5.76 -25.54
N PRO A 586 9.38 -6.58 -26.10
CA PRO A 586 8.97 -7.78 -26.80
C PRO A 586 8.22 -8.69 -25.81
N ARG A 587 7.09 -9.23 -26.26
CA ARG A 587 6.23 -10.20 -25.58
C ARG A 587 6.93 -11.51 -25.20
N SER A 588 8.26 -11.62 -25.32
CA SER A 588 9.03 -12.82 -25.00
C SER A 588 8.95 -13.21 -23.51
N ASP A 589 8.71 -12.25 -22.62
CA ASP A 589 8.56 -12.53 -21.20
C ASP A 589 7.11 -12.84 -20.80
N LEU A 590 6.11 -12.43 -21.61
CA LEU A 590 4.69 -12.70 -21.35
C LEU A 590 4.26 -14.07 -21.90
N ASN A 591 4.86 -14.54 -23.00
CA ASN A 591 4.61 -15.89 -23.52
C ASN A 591 5.13 -17.01 -22.61
N LYS A 592 6.01 -16.69 -21.65
CA LYS A 592 6.37 -17.61 -20.56
C LYS A 592 5.24 -17.79 -19.52
N PHE A 593 4.22 -16.93 -19.52
CA PHE A 593 3.09 -16.99 -18.60
C PHE A 593 1.77 -17.40 -19.29
N ILE A 594 1.69 -17.45 -20.63
CA ILE A 594 0.44 -17.68 -21.40
C ILE A 594 0.39 -19.08 -22.05
N SER A 595 1.24 -20.03 -21.67
CA SER A 595 1.11 -21.42 -22.14
C SER A 595 0.32 -22.28 -21.14
N LEU A 596 -1.00 -22.13 -21.10
CA LEU A 596 -1.91 -23.12 -20.49
C LEU A 596 -3.08 -23.44 -21.45
N PRO A 597 -3.63 -24.67 -21.39
CA PRO A 597 -4.28 -25.32 -22.52
C PRO A 597 -5.67 -24.77 -22.80
N THR A 598 -6.02 -24.78 -24.08
CA THR A 598 -7.37 -24.58 -24.59
C THR A 598 -8.31 -25.69 -24.14
N ASP A 599 -8.87 -25.61 -22.93
CA ASP A 599 -10.16 -26.25 -22.64
C ASP A 599 -10.84 -25.62 -21.42
N MET A 600 -11.71 -24.61 -21.64
CA MET A 600 -12.88 -24.34 -20.79
C MET A 600 -13.74 -23.23 -21.40
N ARG A 601 -14.53 -23.60 -22.41
CA ARG A 601 -15.52 -22.72 -23.06
C ARG A 601 -16.94 -22.90 -22.47
N HIS A 602 -17.06 -23.21 -21.18
CA HIS A 602 -18.33 -23.62 -20.58
C HIS A 602 -18.80 -22.88 -19.31
N LEU A 603 -18.23 -21.72 -18.97
CA LEU A 603 -18.66 -20.94 -17.79
C LEU A 603 -19.15 -19.50 -18.08
N ASP A 604 -19.51 -19.20 -19.33
CA ASP A 604 -20.01 -17.88 -19.75
C ASP A 604 -21.44 -17.52 -19.28
N HIS A 605 -22.14 -18.40 -18.55
CA HIS A 605 -23.58 -18.24 -18.33
C HIS A 605 -24.08 -17.93 -16.90
N ILE A 606 -23.21 -17.70 -15.90
CA ILE A 606 -23.70 -17.52 -14.50
C ILE A 606 -23.33 -16.16 -13.84
N MET A 607 -22.47 -15.32 -14.43
CA MET A 607 -22.06 -14.05 -13.77
C MET A 607 -22.53 -12.75 -14.45
N LEU A 608 -23.47 -12.83 -15.39
CA LEU A 608 -24.08 -11.64 -16.05
C LEU A 608 -25.38 -11.14 -15.38
N ASN A 609 -25.77 -11.71 -14.23
CA ASN A 609 -26.86 -11.20 -13.40
C ASN A 609 -26.41 -11.14 -11.94
N MET A 610 -25.68 -10.08 -11.55
CA MET A 610 -25.61 -9.59 -10.18
C MET A 610 -25.20 -8.13 -10.13
#